data_AF-A0A563VWL0-F1
#
_entry.id   AF-A0A563VWL0-F1
#
_cell.length_a   1.000
_cell.length_b   1.000
_cell.length_c   1.000
_cell.angle_alpha   90.00
_cell.angle_beta   90.00
_cell.angle_gamma   90.00
#
_symmetry.space_group_name_H-M   'P 1'
#
loop_
_entity.id
_entity.type
_entity.pdbx_description
1 polymer ?
#
loop_
_entity_poly.entity_id
_entity_poly.type
_entity_poly.pdbx_seq_one_letter_code
_entity_poly.pdbx_strand_id
1 'polypeptide(L)'
;MMTQQQLEQQEFDAISYELKHEKDFQALQHPYVEPNYEIDSSPDEFGSLYRVWSGRILLGTFYRKHKQWVSSPYYQNRQYLRLDKSLDKTFRSNELAIRHIIDSYEGC
;
A
#
# COMPACT_ATOMS: atom_id res chain seq x y z
N MET A 1 -49.07 15.17 25.29
CA MET A 1 -48.39 13.87 25.19
C MET A 1 -47.60 13.89 23.89
N MET A 2 -46.28 13.94 23.96
CA MET A 2 -45.41 13.90 22.77
C MET A 2 -45.16 12.44 22.40
N THR A 3 -45.28 12.11 21.10
CA THR A 3 -45.20 10.75 20.60
C THR A 3 -43.76 10.23 20.59
N GLN A 4 -43.62 8.92 20.68
CA GLN A 4 -42.36 8.15 20.73
C GLN A 4 -41.46 8.31 19.48
N GLN A 5 -41.86 9.15 18.51
CA GLN A 5 -41.11 9.49 17.31
C GLN A 5 -40.13 10.66 17.47
N GLN A 6 -40.02 11.28 18.66
CA GLN A 6 -39.15 12.44 18.90
C GLN A 6 -37.83 12.11 19.61
N LEU A 7 -37.43 10.84 19.73
CA LEU A 7 -36.26 10.44 20.54
C LEU A 7 -34.97 10.07 19.80
N GLU A 8 -34.94 9.99 18.46
CA GLU A 8 -33.73 9.53 17.77
C GLU A 8 -33.47 10.30 16.46
N GLN A 9 -33.10 11.57 16.58
CA GLN A 9 -32.22 12.20 15.60
C GLN A 9 -31.01 12.70 16.36
N GLN A 10 -30.12 11.77 16.67
CA GLN A 10 -28.78 12.10 17.12
C GLN A 10 -28.15 12.93 15.98
N GLU A 11 -27.87 14.21 16.23
CA GLU A 11 -27.17 15.05 15.25
C GLU A 11 -25.90 14.32 14.83
N PHE A 12 -25.80 14.02 13.54
CA PHE A 12 -24.63 13.35 12.98
C PHE A 12 -23.45 14.32 13.06
N ASP A 13 -22.61 14.14 14.08
CA ASP A 13 -21.36 14.85 14.21
C ASP A 13 -20.35 14.28 13.21
N ALA A 14 -20.35 14.89 12.03
CA ALA A 14 -19.44 14.54 10.94
C ALA A 14 -17.97 14.66 11.36
N ILE A 15 -17.62 15.61 12.22
CA ILE A 15 -16.24 15.85 12.65
C ILE A 15 -15.79 14.72 13.57
N SER A 16 -16.58 14.36 14.58
CA SER A 16 -16.28 13.23 15.46
C SER A 16 -16.24 11.91 14.71
N TYR A 17 -17.07 11.75 13.68
CA TYR A 17 -17.04 10.59 12.80
C TYR A 17 -15.72 10.54 12.01
N GLU A 18 -15.34 11.60 11.31
CA GLU A 18 -14.09 11.66 10.55
C GLU A 18 -12.85 11.38 11.42
N LEU A 19 -12.77 12.02 12.60
CA LEU A 19 -11.65 11.86 13.52
C LEU A 19 -11.51 10.42 14.06
N LYS A 20 -12.64 9.73 14.26
CA LYS A 20 -12.68 8.33 14.71
C LYS A 20 -12.18 7.38 13.60
N HIS A 21 -12.58 7.64 12.35
CA HIS A 21 -12.23 6.79 11.22
C HIS A 21 -10.84 7.08 10.67
N GLU A 22 -10.26 8.25 10.95
CA GLU A 22 -8.88 8.56 10.57
C GLU A 22 -7.88 7.58 11.19
N LYS A 23 -8.09 7.15 12.44
CA LYS A 23 -7.24 6.14 13.08
C LYS A 23 -7.38 4.76 12.44
N ASP A 24 -8.61 4.38 12.07
CA ASP A 24 -8.87 3.11 11.40
C ASP A 24 -8.29 3.12 9.98
N PHE A 25 -8.39 4.25 9.28
CA PHE A 25 -7.77 4.47 7.98
C PHE A 25 -6.24 4.43 8.06
N GLN A 26 -5.64 5.10 9.04
CA GLN A 26 -4.19 5.03 9.29
C GLN A 26 -3.73 3.64 9.72
N ALA A 27 -4.57 2.85 10.41
CA ALA A 27 -4.27 1.47 10.77
C ALA A 27 -4.35 0.50 9.58
N LEU A 28 -5.15 0.83 8.56
CA LEU A 28 -5.19 0.11 7.28
C LEU A 28 -4.03 0.49 6.36
N GLN A 29 -3.48 1.70 6.52
CA GLN A 29 -2.26 2.07 5.84
C GLN A 29 -1.09 1.26 6.40
N HIS A 30 -0.33 0.60 5.53
CA HIS A 30 0.94 0.03 5.93
C HIS A 30 1.80 1.16 6.49
N PRO A 31 2.29 1.09 7.74
CA PRO A 31 2.91 2.22 8.46
C PRO A 31 4.23 2.73 7.84
N TYR A 32 4.63 2.12 6.72
CA TYR A 32 5.88 2.38 6.00
C TYR A 32 5.67 2.86 4.58
N VAL A 33 4.44 2.81 4.08
CA VAL A 33 4.09 3.23 2.72
C VAL A 33 3.74 4.70 2.80
N GLU A 34 4.48 5.55 2.08
CA GLU A 34 4.19 6.99 2.10
C GLU A 34 2.76 7.27 1.60
N PRO A 35 2.15 8.41 1.95
CA PRO A 35 0.74 8.69 1.62
C PRO A 35 0.39 8.58 0.12
N ASN A 36 1.39 8.63 -0.76
CA ASN A 36 1.24 8.59 -2.22
C ASN A 36 1.37 7.18 -2.81
N TYR A 37 1.63 6.17 -1.98
CA TYR A 37 1.84 4.81 -2.41
C TYR A 37 0.78 3.88 -1.81
N GLU A 38 0.41 2.86 -2.57
CA GLU A 38 -0.57 1.86 -2.15
C GLU A 38 0.04 0.47 -2.32
N ILE A 39 -0.32 -0.45 -1.42
CA ILE A 39 0.07 -1.86 -1.53
C ILE A 39 -1.20 -2.69 -1.57
N ASP A 40 -1.25 -3.58 -2.55
CA ASP A 40 -2.22 -4.66 -2.56
C ASP A 40 -1.51 -6.01 -2.72
N SER A 41 -2.29 -7.09 -2.73
CA SER A 41 -1.79 -8.43 -3.01
C SER A 41 -2.69 -9.19 -3.95
N SER A 42 -2.08 -10.09 -4.72
CA SER A 42 -2.74 -11.09 -5.54
C SER A 42 -2.21 -12.48 -5.16
N PRO A 43 -3.06 -13.51 -5.10
CA PRO A 43 -2.60 -14.88 -5.07
C PRO A 43 -1.76 -15.20 -6.33
N ASP A 44 -0.70 -15.97 -6.16
CA ASP A 44 0.15 -16.51 -7.22
C ASP A 44 0.52 -17.97 -6.88
N GLU A 45 0.98 -18.74 -7.88
CA GLU A 45 1.33 -20.17 -7.74
C GLU A 45 2.43 -20.42 -6.69
N PHE A 46 3.23 -19.40 -6.40
CA PHE A 46 4.35 -19.45 -5.44
C PHE A 46 4.06 -18.75 -4.10
N GLY A 47 2.82 -18.32 -3.86
CA GLY A 47 2.40 -17.58 -2.67
C GLY A 47 1.81 -16.21 -3.00
N SER A 48 1.71 -15.31 -2.01
CA SER A 48 1.20 -13.96 -2.26
C SER A 48 2.21 -13.11 -3.02
N LEU A 49 1.79 -12.56 -4.17
CA LEU A 49 2.48 -11.51 -4.89
C LEU A 49 1.93 -10.16 -4.44
N TYR A 50 2.80 -9.28 -3.98
CA TYR A 50 2.42 -7.93 -3.56
C TYR A 50 2.78 -6.93 -4.64
N ARG A 51 1.94 -5.91 -4.82
CA ARG A 51 2.12 -4.85 -5.82
C ARG A 51 2.25 -3.51 -5.12
N VAL A 52 3.18 -2.68 -5.57
CA VAL A 52 3.35 -1.31 -5.09
C VAL A 52 2.85 -0.36 -6.19
N TRP A 53 1.94 0.53 -5.82
CA TRP A 53 1.27 1.46 -6.72
C TRP A 53 1.55 2.91 -6.32
N SER A 54 1.54 3.81 -7.30
CA SER A 54 1.36 5.25 -7.08
C SER A 54 0.21 5.74 -7.94
N GLY A 55 -0.94 6.01 -7.31
CA GLY A 55 -2.20 6.23 -8.01
C GLY A 55 -2.52 5.06 -8.96
N ARG A 56 -2.54 5.32 -10.27
CA ARG A 56 -2.84 4.30 -11.30
C ARG A 56 -1.60 3.60 -11.88
N ILE A 57 -0.41 3.89 -11.38
CA ILE A 57 0.86 3.39 -11.91
C ILE A 57 1.35 2.23 -11.03
N LEU A 58 1.51 1.04 -11.61
CA LEU A 58 2.12 -0.11 -10.95
C LEU A 58 3.64 0.05 -10.97
N LEU A 59 4.24 0.38 -9.84
CA LEU A 59 5.68 0.68 -9.74
C LEU A 59 6.54 -0.58 -9.75
N GLY A 60 6.01 -1.69 -9.25
CA GLY A 60 6.72 -2.95 -9.17
C GLY A 60 6.00 -3.96 -8.31
N THR A 61 6.66 -5.10 -8.14
CA THR A 61 6.15 -6.22 -7.34
C THR A 61 7.17 -6.68 -6.32
N PHE A 62 6.69 -7.24 -5.22
CA PHE A 62 7.56 -7.97 -4.30
C PHE A 62 6.85 -9.21 -3.77
N TYR A 63 7.62 -10.23 -3.44
CA TYR A 63 7.09 -11.49 -2.93
C TYR A 63 8.08 -12.14 -1.98
N ARG A 64 7.56 -13.03 -1.14
CA ARG A 64 8.40 -13.76 -0.20
C ARG A 64 8.95 -15.03 -0.86
N LYS A 65 10.27 -15.14 -0.91
CA LYS A 65 10.99 -16.35 -1.33
C LYS A 65 11.77 -16.89 -0.13
N HIS A 66 11.27 -17.97 0.48
CA HIS A 66 11.80 -18.52 1.73
C HIS A 66 11.81 -17.48 2.88
N LYS A 67 13.01 -17.11 3.37
CA LYS A 67 13.23 -16.14 4.45
C LYS A 67 13.58 -14.74 3.92
N GLN A 68 13.55 -14.53 2.61
CA GLN A 68 13.89 -13.27 1.96
C GLN A 68 12.70 -12.74 1.17
N TRP A 69 12.73 -11.44 0.93
CA TRP A 69 11.78 -10.72 0.09
C TRP A 69 12.46 -10.36 -1.22
N VAL A 70 11.88 -10.78 -2.34
CA VAL A 70 12.35 -10.39 -3.66
C VAL A 70 11.56 -9.15 -4.07
N SER A 71 12.26 -8.10 -4.43
CA SER A 71 11.73 -6.86 -5.01
C SER A 71 12.00 -6.86 -6.50
N SER A 72 11.02 -6.45 -7.31
CA SER A 72 11.11 -6.36 -8.77
C SER A 72 10.51 -5.02 -9.22
N PRO A 73 11.32 -3.96 -9.34
CA PRO A 73 10.86 -2.65 -9.81
C PRO A 73 10.59 -2.68 -11.31
N TYR A 74 9.56 -1.94 -11.76
CA TYR A 74 9.23 -1.77 -13.17
C TYR A 74 9.67 -0.42 -13.74
N TYR A 75 10.18 0.45 -12.88
CA TYR A 75 10.64 1.78 -13.25
C TYR A 75 11.98 2.09 -12.62
N GLN A 76 12.78 2.88 -13.33
CA GLN A 76 13.99 3.50 -12.82
C GLN A 76 13.99 4.95 -13.26
N ASN A 77 14.12 5.89 -12.32
CA ASN A 77 14.07 7.33 -12.60
C ASN A 77 12.81 7.71 -13.41
N ARG A 78 11.64 7.16 -13.02
CA ARG A 78 10.34 7.32 -13.69
C ARG A 78 10.28 6.80 -15.14
N GLN A 79 11.32 6.13 -15.63
CA GLN A 79 11.31 5.48 -16.94
C GLN A 79 10.91 4.03 -16.78
N TYR A 80 9.93 3.58 -17.57
CA TYR A 80 9.49 2.19 -17.56
C TYR A 80 10.61 1.29 -18.09
N LEU A 81 10.99 0.31 -17.28
CA LEU A 81 11.95 -0.71 -17.62
C LEU A 81 11.16 -1.96 -18.00
N ARG A 82 11.34 -2.39 -19.23
CA ARG A 82 10.69 -3.60 -19.72
C ARG A 82 11.22 -4.82 -18.97
N LEU A 83 10.50 -5.27 -17.94
CA LEU A 83 10.68 -6.54 -17.21
C LEU A 83 12.14 -7.03 -17.12
N ASP A 84 13.06 -6.13 -16.77
CA ASP A 84 14.47 -6.50 -16.65
C ASP A 84 14.70 -7.13 -15.28
N LYS A 85 14.81 -8.45 -15.28
CA LYS A 85 15.09 -9.26 -14.10
C LYS A 85 16.43 -8.94 -13.44
N SER A 86 17.34 -8.21 -14.11
CA SER A 86 18.62 -7.78 -13.54
C SER A 86 18.44 -6.85 -12.34
N LEU A 87 17.28 -6.21 -12.22
CA LEU A 87 16.96 -5.29 -11.13
C LEU A 87 16.30 -5.98 -9.94
N ASP A 88 15.99 -7.27 -10.06
CA ASP A 88 15.44 -8.02 -8.94
C ASP A 88 16.48 -8.07 -7.81
N LYS A 89 16.10 -7.59 -6.63
CA LYS A 89 16.95 -7.62 -5.43
C LYS A 89 16.29 -8.32 -4.27
N THR A 90 17.09 -8.99 -3.46
CA THR A 90 16.63 -9.70 -2.27
C THR A 90 16.87 -8.88 -1.00
N PHE A 91 15.87 -8.85 -0.12
CA PHE A 91 15.87 -8.10 1.12
C PHE A 91 15.48 -8.98 2.30
N ARG A 92 15.91 -8.58 3.50
CA ARG A 92 15.59 -9.26 4.77
C ARG A 92 14.17 -8.98 5.28
N SER A 93 13.53 -7.93 4.79
CA SER A 93 12.19 -7.53 5.19
C SER A 93 11.42 -6.96 3.99
N ASN A 94 10.09 -6.98 4.07
CA ASN A 94 9.22 -6.41 3.03
C ASN A 94 9.37 -4.90 2.96
N GLU A 95 9.59 -4.20 4.07
CA GLU A 95 9.75 -2.73 4.08
C GLU A 95 10.92 -2.30 3.20
N LEU A 96 12.03 -3.05 3.22
CA LEU A 96 13.19 -2.79 2.37
C LEU A 96 12.91 -3.12 0.90
N ALA A 97 12.14 -4.18 0.64
CA ALA A 97 11.72 -4.54 -0.72
C ALA A 97 10.79 -3.49 -1.33
N ILE A 98 9.90 -2.91 -0.52
CA ILE A 98 9.01 -1.80 -0.89
C ILE A 98 9.83 -0.52 -1.13
N ARG A 99 10.73 -0.14 -0.20
CA ARG A 99 11.61 1.03 -0.36
C ARG A 99 12.37 0.96 -1.67
N HIS A 100 12.96 -0.20 -1.97
CA HIS A 100 13.71 -0.38 -3.22
C HIS A 100 12.87 -0.11 -4.48
N ILE A 101 11.58 -0.45 -4.49
CA ILE A 101 10.68 -0.16 -5.63
C ILE A 101 10.42 1.35 -5.73
N ILE A 102 10.15 2.00 -4.61
CA ILE A 102 9.90 3.45 -4.54
C ILE A 102 11.16 4.22 -4.92
N ASP A 103 12.31 3.91 -4.32
CA ASP A 103 13.60 4.55 -4.58
C ASP A 103 14.01 4.37 -6.05
N SER A 104 13.78 3.18 -6.62
CA SER A 104 14.01 2.95 -8.05
C SER A 104 13.13 3.87 -8.91
N TYR A 105 11.84 3.98 -8.60
CA TYR A 105 10.93 4.86 -9.32
C TYR A 105 11.33 6.34 -9.19
N GLU A 106 11.66 6.81 -8.00
CA GLU A 106 11.99 8.22 -7.74
C GLU A 106 13.41 8.61 -8.19
N GLY A 107 14.35 7.65 -8.20
CA GLY A 107 15.74 7.85 -8.58
C GLY A 107 16.68 8.20 -7.42
N CYS A 108 16.40 7.68 -6.23
CA CYS A 108 17.12 7.94 -4.98
C CYS A 108 18.13 6.83 -4.62
#